data_AF-A0A946UG96-F1
#
_entry.id   AF-A0A946UG96-F1
#
_cell.length_a   1.000
_cell.length_b   1.000
_cell.length_c   1.000
_cell.angle_alpha   90.00
_cell.angle_beta   90.00
_cell.angle_gamma   90.00
#
_symmetry.space_group_name_H-M   'P 1'
#
loop_
_entity.id
_entity.type
_entity.pdbx_description
1 polymer ?
#
loop_
_entity_poly.entity_id
_entity_poly.type
_entity_poly.pdbx_seq_one_letter_code
_entity_poly.pdbx_strand_id
1 'polypeptide(L)'
;MKQHNWIEFVTAFAIVAGLVVVVWELRQSRALAEADLATQAYGQIQNYWQTLAGENPSQVLAKACNSPEELSDEETGIYWAVLQMQFFNMHRNIYVEAAGGFDTDVDEWVRSDMKYYLGSRLGRQEFDRFGDSWLPLMKRIATELIENDAVIPCEDTWRHLTDAMHSEADPRD
;
A
#
# COMPACT_ATOMS: atom_id res chain seq x y z
N MET A 1 12.60 -19.76 -60.30
CA MET A 1 11.88 -18.49 -60.13
C MET A 1 10.86 -18.58 -58.96
N LYS A 2 11.32 -18.95 -57.75
CA LYS A 2 10.44 -19.12 -56.55
C LYS A 2 11.08 -18.66 -55.22
N GLN A 3 12.39 -18.34 -55.20
CA GLN A 3 13.08 -17.94 -53.96
C GLN A 3 12.95 -16.45 -53.61
N HIS A 4 12.76 -15.56 -54.59
CA HIS A 4 12.69 -14.11 -54.33
C HIS A 4 11.46 -13.73 -53.48
N ASN A 5 10.29 -14.29 -53.80
CA ASN A 5 9.03 -13.98 -53.11
C ASN A 5 9.03 -14.41 -51.63
N TRP A 6 9.84 -15.40 -51.26
CA TRP A 6 9.93 -15.87 -49.87
C TRP A 6 10.71 -14.89 -48.99
N ILE A 7 11.80 -14.32 -49.53
CA ILE A 7 12.63 -13.35 -48.80
C ILE A 7 11.81 -12.09 -48.53
N GLU A 8 11.09 -11.58 -49.53
CA GLU A 8 10.22 -10.40 -49.38
C GLU A 8 9.13 -10.61 -48.32
N PHE A 9 8.52 -11.81 -48.29
CA PHE A 9 7.51 -12.15 -47.29
C PHE A 9 8.10 -12.20 -45.87
N VAL A 10 9.26 -12.82 -45.68
CA VAL A 10 9.94 -12.89 -44.38
C VAL A 10 10.36 -11.50 -43.91
N THR A 11 10.87 -10.65 -44.80
CA THR A 11 11.25 -9.27 -44.47
C THR A 11 10.04 -8.44 -44.07
N ALA A 12 8.93 -8.52 -44.81
CA ALA A 12 7.70 -7.83 -44.46
C ALA A 12 7.15 -8.30 -43.10
N PHE A 13 7.18 -9.61 -42.85
CA PHE A 13 6.77 -10.17 -41.55
C PHE A 13 7.68 -9.69 -40.40
N ALA A 14 9.00 -9.67 -40.61
CA ALA A 14 9.95 -9.20 -39.61
C ALA A 14 9.75 -7.71 -39.27
N ILE A 15 9.45 -6.87 -40.27
CA ILE A 15 9.13 -5.45 -40.04
C ILE A 15 7.85 -5.31 -39.21
N VAL A 16 6.80 -6.05 -39.55
CA VAL A 16 5.53 -6.02 -38.80
C VAL A 16 5.74 -6.53 -37.38
N ALA A 17 6.45 -7.64 -37.19
CA ALA A 17 6.77 -8.17 -35.88
C ALA A 17 7.58 -7.16 -35.04
N GLY A 18 8.58 -6.53 -35.64
CA GLY A 18 9.37 -5.48 -34.98
C GLY A 18 8.52 -4.28 -34.56
N LEU A 19 7.60 -3.81 -35.41
CA LEU A 19 6.67 -2.73 -35.08
C LEU A 19 5.74 -3.12 -33.91
N VAL A 20 5.24 -4.36 -33.89
CA VAL A 20 4.39 -4.85 -32.80
C VAL A 20 5.17 -4.87 -31.48
N VAL A 21 6.42 -5.32 -31.49
CA VAL A 21 7.29 -5.31 -30.30
C VAL A 21 7.52 -3.89 -29.81
N VAL A 22 7.87 -2.95 -30.69
CA VAL A 22 8.09 -1.53 -30.31
C VAL A 22 6.82 -0.92 -29.70
N VAL A 23 5.65 -1.17 -30.29
CA VAL A 23 4.37 -0.68 -29.74
C VAL A 23 4.10 -1.30 -28.36
N TRP A 24 4.41 -2.57 -28.18
CA TRP A 24 4.28 -3.25 -26.89
C TRP A 24 5.23 -2.67 -25.83
N GLU A 25 6.51 -2.49 -26.17
CA GLU A 25 7.51 -1.88 -25.30
C GLU A 25 7.16 -0.43 -24.92
N LEU A 26 6.66 0.37 -25.86
CA LEU A 26 6.21 1.74 -25.57
C LEU A 26 5.03 1.77 -24.60
N ARG A 27 4.09 0.83 -24.72
CA ARG A 27 2.97 0.71 -23.77
C ARG A 27 3.46 0.32 -22.38
N GLN A 28 4.38 -0.63 -22.29
CA GLN A 28 4.97 -1.04 -21.02
C GLN A 28 5.77 0.10 -20.38
N SER A 29 6.61 0.78 -21.15
CA SER A 29 7.42 1.91 -20.67
C SER A 29 6.54 3.04 -20.13
N ARG A 30 5.41 3.34 -20.80
CA ARG A 30 4.45 4.32 -20.30
C ARG A 30 3.83 3.91 -18.97
N ALA A 31 3.38 2.65 -18.84
CA ALA A 31 2.80 2.16 -17.59
C ALA A 31 3.80 2.24 -16.43
N LEU A 32 5.07 1.89 -16.67
CA LEU A 32 6.14 2.00 -15.69
C LEU A 32 6.42 3.45 -15.30
N ALA A 33 6.44 4.38 -16.26
CA ALA A 33 6.63 5.80 -15.97
C ALA A 33 5.47 6.39 -15.14
N GLU A 34 4.23 6.01 -15.44
CA GLU A 34 3.05 6.42 -14.65
C GLU A 34 3.13 5.85 -13.21
N ALA A 35 3.59 4.61 -13.06
CA ALA A 35 3.81 3.99 -11.75
C ALA A 35 4.90 4.66 -10.93
N ASP A 36 6.00 5.03 -11.57
CA ASP A 36 7.12 5.74 -10.93
C ASP A 36 6.67 7.12 -10.44
N LEU A 37 5.95 7.88 -11.27
CA LEU A 37 5.37 9.16 -10.86
C LEU A 37 4.39 9.02 -9.69
N ALA A 38 3.52 8.01 -9.71
CA ALA A 38 2.62 7.72 -8.60
C ALA A 38 3.42 7.38 -7.33
N THR A 39 4.44 6.54 -7.44
CA THR A 39 5.31 6.14 -6.33
C THR A 39 6.02 7.35 -5.72
N GLN A 40 6.55 8.25 -6.55
CA GLN A 40 7.17 9.50 -6.10
C GLN A 40 6.16 10.41 -5.38
N ALA A 41 4.95 10.55 -5.92
CA ALA A 41 3.89 11.35 -5.29
C ALA A 41 3.51 10.79 -3.91
N TYR A 42 3.32 9.47 -3.80
CA TYR A 42 3.08 8.83 -2.51
C TYR A 42 4.26 8.94 -1.56
N GLY A 43 5.51 8.87 -2.06
CA GLY A 43 6.70 9.10 -1.25
C GLY A 43 6.74 10.50 -0.64
N GLN A 44 6.33 11.53 -1.37
CA GLN A 44 6.22 12.90 -0.84
C GLN A 44 5.14 13.01 0.24
N ILE A 45 3.97 12.39 0.01
CA ILE A 45 2.88 12.35 0.99
C ILE A 45 3.32 11.61 2.27
N GLN A 46 4.03 10.50 2.12
CA GLN A 46 4.58 9.72 3.23
C GLN A 46 5.58 10.54 4.04
N ASN A 47 6.52 11.22 3.37
CA ASN A 47 7.48 12.10 4.04
C ASN A 47 6.79 13.24 4.82
N TYR A 48 5.70 13.80 4.26
CA TYR A 48 4.91 14.83 4.95
C TYR A 48 4.30 14.29 6.24
N TRP A 49 3.63 13.13 6.18
CA TRP A 49 3.02 12.53 7.37
C TRP A 49 4.05 12.03 8.38
N GLN A 50 5.19 11.50 7.92
CA GLN A 50 6.29 11.13 8.79
C GLN A 50 6.85 12.34 9.54
N THR A 51 7.00 13.48 8.85
CA THR A 51 7.43 14.74 9.48
C THR A 51 6.44 15.20 10.54
N LEU A 52 5.13 15.07 10.27
CA LEU A 52 4.09 15.42 11.24
C LEU A 52 4.04 14.45 12.44
N ALA A 53 4.27 13.16 12.21
CA ALA A 53 4.30 12.16 13.27
C ALA A 53 5.49 12.34 14.23
N GLY A 54 6.53 13.05 13.80
CA GLY A 54 7.71 13.36 14.61
C GLY A 54 8.67 12.18 14.75
N GLU A 55 9.70 12.37 15.59
CA GLU A 55 10.82 11.42 15.71
C GLU A 55 10.45 10.11 16.43
N ASN A 56 9.42 10.13 17.28
CA ASN A 56 9.03 8.95 18.06
C ASN A 56 7.52 8.83 18.26
N PRO A 57 6.77 8.39 17.23
CA PRO A 57 5.32 8.18 17.35
C PRO A 57 4.96 6.95 18.20
N SER A 58 5.94 6.12 18.59
CA SER A 58 5.68 4.83 19.27
C SER A 58 4.95 4.99 20.60
N GLN A 59 5.31 6.01 21.39
CA GLN A 59 4.64 6.30 22.66
C GLN A 59 3.19 6.75 22.46
N VAL A 60 2.96 7.57 21.43
CA VAL A 60 1.63 8.03 21.05
C VAL A 60 0.77 6.87 20.56
N LEU A 61 1.33 5.96 19.76
CA LEU A 61 0.65 4.76 19.29
C LEU A 61 0.27 3.84 20.46
N ALA A 62 1.21 3.60 21.39
CA ALA A 62 0.95 2.81 22.59
C ALA A 62 -0.19 3.42 23.41
N LYS A 63 -0.15 4.73 23.63
CA LYS A 63 -1.19 5.47 24.36
C LYS A 63 -2.53 5.45 23.62
N ALA A 64 -2.52 5.60 22.30
CA ALA A 64 -3.72 5.55 21.48
C ALA A 64 -4.41 4.18 21.51
N CYS A 65 -3.66 3.10 21.68
CA CYS A 65 -4.22 1.77 21.82
C CYS A 65 -4.75 1.47 23.24
N ASN A 66 -4.04 1.88 24.29
CA ASN A 66 -4.36 1.49 25.68
C ASN A 66 -5.22 2.50 26.44
N SER A 67 -5.05 3.79 26.16
CA SER A 67 -5.71 4.92 26.85
C SER A 67 -6.08 6.03 25.85
N PRO A 68 -6.91 5.75 24.82
CA PRO A 68 -7.21 6.70 23.75
C PRO A 68 -7.86 8.02 24.22
N GLU A 69 -8.53 8.01 25.37
CA GLU A 69 -9.13 9.19 26.01
C GLU A 69 -8.11 10.12 26.68
N GLU A 70 -6.90 9.63 26.95
CA GLU A 70 -5.83 10.42 27.56
C GLU A 70 -4.96 11.14 26.51
N LEU A 71 -5.20 10.89 25.22
CA LEU A 71 -4.47 11.56 24.14
C LEU A 71 -4.75 13.07 24.17
N SER A 72 -3.68 13.87 24.13
CA SER A 72 -3.80 15.30 23.88
C SER A 72 -4.22 15.56 22.42
N ASP A 73 -4.58 16.80 22.11
CA ASP A 73 -4.91 17.22 20.74
C ASP A 73 -3.70 17.02 19.81
N GLU A 74 -2.49 17.34 20.29
CA GLU A 74 -1.24 17.12 19.54
C GLU A 74 -0.96 15.63 19.33
N GLU A 75 -1.11 14.81 20.36
CA GLU A 75 -0.93 13.36 20.26
C GLU A 75 -1.95 12.72 19.32
N THR A 76 -3.18 13.23 19.30
CA THR A 76 -4.21 12.83 18.33
C THR A 76 -3.79 13.15 16.90
N GLY A 77 -3.19 14.33 16.68
CA GLY A 77 -2.64 14.74 15.38
C GLY A 77 -1.49 13.84 14.92
N ILE A 78 -0.59 13.47 15.82
CA ILE A 78 0.51 12.51 15.55
C ILE A 78 -0.07 11.14 15.19
N TYR A 79 -1.02 10.65 15.98
CA TYR A 79 -1.63 9.35 15.74
C TYR A 79 -2.35 9.31 14.39
N TRP A 80 -3.09 10.37 14.07
CA TRP A 80 -3.71 10.56 12.77
C TRP A 80 -2.68 10.51 11.63
N ALA A 81 -1.56 11.21 11.77
CA ALA A 81 -0.50 11.20 10.76
C ALA A 81 0.05 9.79 10.50
N VAL A 82 0.22 8.97 11.55
CA VAL A 82 0.65 7.57 11.39
C VAL A 82 -0.39 6.75 10.62
N LEU A 83 -1.68 6.88 10.94
CA LEU A 83 -2.75 6.18 10.23
C LEU A 83 -2.78 6.59 8.75
N GLN A 84 -2.67 7.89 8.45
CA GLN A 84 -2.60 8.39 7.07
C GLN A 84 -1.40 7.81 6.32
N MET A 85 -0.23 7.74 6.96
CA MET A 85 0.94 7.12 6.36
C MET A 85 0.69 5.66 5.98
N GLN A 86 0.06 4.87 6.86
CA GLN A 86 -0.33 3.47 6.55
C GLN A 86 -1.33 3.41 5.40
N PHE A 87 -2.34 4.28 5.41
CA PHE A 87 -3.35 4.37 4.35
C PHE A 87 -2.74 4.66 2.97
N PHE A 88 -1.80 5.61 2.90
CA PHE A 88 -1.11 5.95 1.66
C PHE A 88 -0.07 4.89 1.24
N ASN A 89 0.53 4.17 2.19
CA ASN A 89 1.33 2.96 1.87
C ASN A 89 0.47 1.91 1.17
N MET A 90 -0.75 1.64 1.66
CA MET A 90 -1.67 0.72 1.01
C MET A 90 -2.00 1.14 -0.42
N HIS A 91 -2.32 2.42 -0.63
CA HIS A 91 -2.54 2.96 -1.97
C HIS A 91 -1.35 2.75 -2.88
N ARG A 92 -0.15 3.17 -2.43
CA ARG A 92 1.07 3.08 -3.21
C ARG A 92 1.32 1.66 -3.69
N ASN A 93 1.21 0.68 -2.80
CA ASN A 93 1.54 -0.70 -3.12
C ASN A 93 0.52 -1.33 -4.08
N ILE A 94 -0.78 -0.98 -3.98
CA ILE A 94 -1.78 -1.38 -4.98
C ILE A 94 -1.42 -0.85 -6.37
N TYR A 95 -1.02 0.43 -6.46
CA TYR A 95 -0.62 1.04 -7.73
C TYR A 95 0.66 0.43 -8.31
N VAL A 96 1.65 0.16 -7.45
CA VAL A 96 2.92 -0.45 -7.85
C VAL A 96 2.70 -1.86 -8.38
N GLU A 97 1.87 -2.68 -7.73
CA GLU A 97 1.54 -4.00 -8.26
C GLU A 97 0.84 -3.89 -9.61
N ALA A 98 -0.19 -3.05 -9.71
CA ALA A 98 -1.00 -2.92 -10.92
C ALA A 98 -0.16 -2.53 -12.15
N ALA A 99 0.96 -1.83 -11.96
CA ALA A 99 1.85 -1.43 -13.04
C ALA A 99 3.05 -2.36 -13.25
N GLY A 100 3.58 -2.97 -12.17
CA GLY A 100 4.76 -3.83 -12.22
C GLY A 100 4.45 -5.29 -12.51
N GLY A 101 3.25 -5.77 -12.12
CA GLY A 101 2.85 -7.17 -12.25
C GLY A 101 3.79 -8.12 -11.50
N PHE A 102 4.11 -7.81 -10.24
CA PHE A 102 5.06 -8.59 -9.43
C PHE A 102 4.48 -9.93 -8.95
N ASP A 103 3.23 -10.26 -9.33
CA ASP A 103 2.51 -11.49 -8.96
C ASP A 103 2.40 -11.63 -7.43
N THR A 104 2.18 -10.51 -6.75
CA THR A 104 1.96 -10.49 -5.31
C THR A 104 0.48 -10.61 -4.99
N ASP A 105 0.16 -11.30 -3.88
CA ASP A 105 -1.20 -11.34 -3.35
C ASP A 105 -1.53 -10.01 -2.65
N VAL A 106 -1.84 -8.99 -3.46
CA VAL A 106 -2.21 -7.65 -2.97
C VAL A 106 -3.48 -7.71 -2.12
N ASP A 107 -4.38 -8.65 -2.40
CA ASP A 107 -5.59 -8.84 -1.61
C ASP A 107 -5.22 -9.24 -0.17
N GLU A 108 -4.34 -10.23 0.00
CA GLU A 108 -3.84 -10.65 1.31
C GLU A 108 -3.07 -9.53 2.01
N TRP A 109 -2.19 -8.83 1.29
CA TRP A 109 -1.37 -7.77 1.87
C TRP A 109 -2.22 -6.57 2.34
N VAL A 110 -3.13 -6.07 1.49
CA VAL A 110 -4.06 -5.00 1.88
C VAL A 110 -4.96 -5.45 3.02
N ARG A 111 -5.41 -6.71 3.03
CA ARG A 111 -6.21 -7.25 4.14
C ARG A 111 -5.43 -7.26 5.44
N SER A 112 -4.16 -7.67 5.41
CA SER A 112 -3.29 -7.66 6.59
C SER A 112 -3.18 -6.23 7.16
N ASP A 113 -2.80 -5.26 6.34
CA ASP A 113 -2.64 -3.87 6.78
C ASP A 113 -3.97 -3.26 7.26
N MET A 114 -5.07 -3.55 6.56
CA MET A 114 -6.38 -3.04 6.89
C MET A 114 -6.91 -3.57 8.23
N LYS A 115 -6.58 -4.81 8.63
CA LYS A 115 -6.94 -5.35 9.94
C LYS A 115 -6.41 -4.49 11.08
N TYR A 116 -5.19 -4.00 10.94
CA TYR A 116 -4.53 -3.14 11.92
C TYR A 116 -5.09 -1.73 11.88
N TYR A 117 -5.23 -1.16 10.68
CA TYR A 117 -5.79 0.18 10.48
C TYR A 117 -7.21 0.30 11.06
N LEU A 118 -8.10 -0.64 10.73
CA LEU A 118 -9.47 -0.70 11.24
C LEU A 118 -9.58 -1.23 12.68
N GLY A 119 -8.50 -1.76 13.23
CA GLY A 119 -8.37 -2.06 14.65
C GLY A 119 -8.50 -0.82 15.53
N SER A 120 -8.10 0.33 14.99
CA SER A 120 -8.19 1.62 15.65
C SER A 120 -9.58 2.26 15.58
N ARG A 121 -9.93 3.03 16.63
CA ARG A 121 -11.16 3.84 16.62
C ARG A 121 -11.13 4.90 15.50
N LEU A 122 -9.99 5.56 15.29
CA LEU A 122 -9.85 6.59 14.26
C LEU A 122 -9.95 5.99 12.85
N GLY A 123 -9.31 4.85 12.57
CA GLY A 123 -9.39 4.19 11.28
C GLY A 123 -10.82 3.75 10.92
N ARG A 124 -11.60 3.28 11.90
CA ARG A 124 -13.04 3.03 11.69
C ARG A 124 -13.82 4.31 11.39
N GLN A 125 -13.56 5.39 12.13
CA GLN A 125 -14.19 6.69 11.86
C GLN A 125 -13.83 7.26 10.49
N GLU A 126 -12.61 7.03 10.01
CA GLU A 126 -12.20 7.38 8.65
C GLU A 126 -12.99 6.60 7.62
N PHE A 127 -13.11 5.29 7.81
CA PHE A 127 -13.89 4.45 6.92
C PHE A 127 -15.36 4.89 6.88
N ASP A 128 -15.96 5.17 8.03
CA ASP A 128 -17.34 5.67 8.10
C ASP A 128 -17.52 7.01 7.36
N ARG A 129 -16.49 7.88 7.40
CA ARG A 129 -16.54 9.22 6.80
C ARG A 129 -16.20 9.24 5.31
N PHE A 130 -15.23 8.42 4.90
CA PHE A 130 -14.58 8.51 3.59
C PHE A 130 -14.51 7.19 2.84
N GLY A 131 -15.05 6.09 3.38
CA GLY A 131 -14.96 4.76 2.78
C GLY A 131 -15.53 4.68 1.37
N ASP A 132 -16.45 5.57 1.01
CA ASP A 132 -16.98 5.68 -0.36
C ASP A 132 -15.97 6.21 -1.38
N SER A 133 -14.97 7.00 -0.96
CA SER A 133 -13.90 7.52 -1.83
C SER A 133 -12.65 6.65 -1.85
N TRP A 134 -12.60 5.58 -1.06
CA TRP A 134 -11.46 4.66 -1.05
C TRP A 134 -11.40 3.84 -2.34
N LEU A 135 -10.21 3.34 -2.66
CA LEU A 135 -10.05 2.39 -3.77
C LEU A 135 -11.02 1.21 -3.61
N PRO A 136 -11.62 0.68 -4.70
CA PRO A 136 -12.61 -0.39 -4.62
C PRO A 136 -12.14 -1.62 -3.84
N LEU A 137 -10.86 -1.99 -4.02
CA LEU A 137 -10.22 -3.08 -3.29
C LEU A 137 -10.22 -2.84 -1.78
N MET A 138 -9.73 -1.66 -1.36
CA MET A 138 -9.65 -1.29 0.05
C MET A 138 -11.03 -1.20 0.68
N LYS A 139 -12.01 -0.60 -0.03
CA LYS A 139 -13.40 -0.52 0.44
C LYS A 139 -14.00 -1.89 0.66
N ARG A 140 -13.84 -2.81 -0.31
CA ARG A 140 -14.34 -4.19 -0.21
C ARG A 140 -13.73 -4.88 1.02
N ILE A 141 -12.41 -4.88 1.13
CA ILE A 141 -11.70 -5.52 2.24
C ILE A 141 -12.12 -4.92 3.58
N ALA A 142 -12.20 -3.59 3.68
CA ALA A 142 -12.61 -2.92 4.91
C ALA A 142 -14.04 -3.31 5.33
N THR A 143 -14.97 -3.33 4.37
CA THR A 143 -16.35 -3.77 4.61
C THR A 143 -16.39 -5.21 5.11
N GLU A 144 -15.71 -6.13 4.43
CA GLU A 144 -15.63 -7.54 4.82
C GLU A 144 -15.04 -7.72 6.23
N LEU A 145 -13.98 -6.97 6.59
CA LEU A 145 -13.35 -7.08 7.89
C LEU A 145 -14.25 -6.56 9.01
N ILE A 146 -14.99 -5.48 8.78
CA ILE A 146 -15.93 -4.90 9.75
C ILE A 146 -17.15 -5.81 9.93
N GLU A 147 -17.75 -6.30 8.83
CA GLU A 147 -18.93 -7.16 8.88
C GLU A 147 -18.66 -8.49 9.58
N ASN A 148 -17.46 -9.03 9.45
CA ASN A 148 -17.07 -10.31 10.05
C ASN A 148 -16.36 -10.18 11.41
N ASP A 149 -16.25 -8.97 11.97
CA ASP A 149 -15.49 -8.68 13.21
C ASP A 149 -14.06 -9.27 13.17
N ALA A 150 -13.43 -9.21 11.99
CA ALA A 150 -12.12 -9.81 11.72
C ALA A 150 -10.96 -8.79 11.81
N VAL A 151 -11.20 -7.66 12.47
CA VAL A 151 -10.18 -6.62 12.76
C VAL A 151 -9.31 -7.05 13.94
N ILE A 152 -8.05 -6.63 13.95
CA ILE A 152 -7.16 -6.91 15.08
C ILE A 152 -7.24 -5.70 16.03
N PRO A 153 -7.63 -5.86 17.30
CA PRO A 153 -7.65 -4.76 18.25
C PRO A 153 -6.29 -4.05 18.31
N CYS A 154 -6.31 -2.73 18.47
CA CYS A 154 -5.11 -1.89 18.56
C CYS A 154 -4.16 -2.41 19.66
N GLU A 155 -4.69 -2.82 20.81
CA GLU A 155 -3.92 -3.38 21.92
C GLU A 155 -3.15 -4.65 21.55
N ASP A 156 -3.78 -5.57 20.81
CA ASP A 156 -3.16 -6.82 20.38
C ASP A 156 -2.10 -6.58 19.30
N THR A 157 -2.36 -5.61 18.42
CA THR A 157 -1.41 -5.13 17.41
C THR A 157 -0.14 -4.61 18.08
N TRP A 158 -0.31 -3.73 19.07
CA TRP A 158 0.80 -3.14 19.80
C TRP A 158 1.59 -4.20 20.56
N ARG A 159 0.90 -5.13 21.22
CA ARG A 159 1.53 -6.24 21.95
C ARG A 159 2.39 -7.10 21.04
N HIS A 160 1.88 -7.48 19.86
CA HIS A 160 2.65 -8.24 18.87
C HIS A 160 3.91 -7.50 18.41
N LEU A 161 3.81 -6.19 18.15
CA LEU A 161 4.96 -5.37 17.76
C LEU A 161 5.99 -5.25 18.88
N THR A 162 5.54 -5.02 20.12
CA THR A 162 6.45 -4.96 21.27
C THR A 162 7.11 -6.30 21.55
N ASP A 163 6.38 -7.40 21.47
CA ASP A 163 6.92 -8.74 21.72
C ASP A 163 7.96 -9.12 20.67
N ALA A 164 7.72 -8.81 19.40
CA ALA A 164 8.67 -9.01 18.31
C ALA A 164 9.98 -8.22 18.56
N MET A 165 9.87 -6.94 18.90
CA MET A 165 11.02 -6.09 19.20
C MET A 165 11.81 -6.56 20.42
N HIS A 166 11.16 -7.11 21.45
CA HIS A 166 11.84 -7.64 22.63
C HIS A 166 12.48 -9.01 22.37
N SER A 167 11.91 -9.81 21.47
CA SER A 167 12.46 -11.11 21.08
C SER A 167 13.76 -11.00 20.27
N GLU A 168 13.90 -9.95 19.44
CA GLU A 168 15.14 -9.67 18.70
C GLU A 168 16.23 -9.02 19.58
N ALA A 169 15.89 -8.57 20.78
CA ALA A 169 16.80 -7.86 21.68
C ALA A 169 17.55 -8.79 22.67
N ASP A 170 17.32 -10.11 22.66
CA ASP A 170 18.14 -11.08 23.40
C ASP A 170 19.19 -11.72 22.46
N PRO A 171 20.47 -11.30 22.49
CA PRO A 171 21.51 -11.84 21.62
C PRO A 171 22.07 -13.17 22.16
N ARG A 172 21.25 -13.95 22.88
CA ARG A 172 21.63 -15.24 23.48
C ARG A 172 20.94 -16.39 22.76
N ASP A 173 21.11 -16.46 21.45
CA ASP A 173 21.03 -17.69 20.65
C ASP A 173 22.11 -17.68 19.57
#